data_AF-A0A7Y1ZZS1-F1
#
_entry.id   AF-A0A7Y1ZZS1-F1
#
_cell.length_a   1.000
_cell.length_b   1.000
_cell.length_c   1.000
_cell.angle_alpha   90.00
_cell.angle_beta   90.00
_cell.angle_gamma   90.00
#
_symmetry.space_group_name_H-M   'P 1'
#
loop_
_entity.id
_entity.type
_entity.pdbx_description
1 polymer ?
#
loop_
_entity_poly.entity_id
_entity_poly.type
_entity_poly.pdbx_seq_one_letter_code
_entity_poly.pdbx_strand_id
1 'polypeptide(L)'
;MKQLFVLVFFLTIISCKKNYTHKDLIEEDVAFLADDALKGRATGTEGELTAAKYIADRFKEMGIEPKGTNGFFQKFTFLPKTDPHKDTEYVTMNSDSTITGTNVIGYIDNNADETIIIGAHFDHLGLGGDGSLHRGDTEIHNGADDNASGTSVMINLASRLKDKNTNNNYLFMAFSGEEMGLLGSNYFVKNPTIDTKAVNYMINMDMVGRLKEDKTIAVYGVGTSPRFSQTLNSLKGDFNLVEKESGVGPSDHTSFYLSDIPVLHFFTGQHEDYHKPSDDFDKLNYEGMYAISDYIFNVISELNESEKLAFRKTKNESEEVPRFKVGLGVVPDYLYSGKGMRIDGTREDTPAVKAGLKKGDVVLKLGEHEVTDMMSYMKALSTFEKGNTTKIVIERNGEKIEADLTF
;
A
#
# COMPACT_ATOMS: atom_id res chain seq x y z
N MET A 1 35.69 -61.73 -34.31
CA MET A 1 35.49 -60.63 -33.35
C MET A 1 34.39 -59.72 -33.91
N LYS A 2 33.20 -59.74 -33.31
CA LYS A 2 32.04 -58.95 -33.75
C LYS A 2 32.13 -57.56 -33.14
N GLN A 3 32.17 -56.52 -33.98
CA GLN A 3 32.11 -55.13 -33.55
C GLN A 3 30.66 -54.79 -33.17
N LEU A 4 30.47 -54.31 -31.94
CA LEU A 4 29.19 -53.86 -31.41
C LEU A 4 29.10 -52.35 -31.62
N PHE A 5 28.26 -51.91 -32.55
CA PHE A 5 27.92 -50.49 -32.72
C PHE A 5 26.89 -50.10 -31.65
N VAL A 6 27.30 -49.27 -30.68
CA VAL A 6 26.39 -48.64 -29.72
C VAL A 6 25.86 -47.36 -30.35
N LEU A 7 24.59 -47.37 -30.74
CA LEU A 7 23.87 -46.20 -31.24
C LEU A 7 23.39 -45.38 -30.02
N VAL A 8 24.05 -44.26 -29.73
CA VAL A 8 23.62 -43.32 -28.68
C VAL A 8 22.51 -42.45 -29.25
N PHE A 9 21.27 -42.69 -28.81
CA PHE A 9 20.11 -41.89 -29.16
C PHE A 9 20.12 -40.62 -28.30
N PHE A 10 20.53 -39.49 -28.89
CA PHE A 10 20.37 -38.17 -28.27
C PHE A 10 18.88 -37.80 -28.31
N LEU A 11 18.16 -38.02 -27.20
CA LEU A 11 16.85 -37.41 -27.00
C LEU A 11 17.06 -35.92 -26.72
N THR A 12 16.92 -35.08 -27.74
CA THR A 12 16.72 -33.65 -27.54
C THR A 12 15.32 -33.44 -26.97
N ILE A 13 15.24 -33.29 -25.64
CA ILE A 13 14.03 -32.78 -24.99
C ILE A 13 13.91 -31.31 -25.39
N ILE A 14 13.18 -31.05 -26.47
CA ILE A 14 12.71 -29.70 -26.81
C ILE A 14 11.68 -29.36 -25.74
N SER A 15 12.14 -28.76 -24.64
CA SER A 15 11.26 -28.13 -23.66
C SER A 15 10.60 -26.95 -24.37
N CYS A 16 9.37 -27.14 -24.85
CA CYS A 16 8.50 -26.03 -25.19
C CYS A 16 8.24 -25.25 -23.90
N LYS A 17 9.09 -24.27 -23.59
CA LYS A 17 8.73 -23.22 -22.64
C LYS A 17 7.47 -22.56 -23.21
N LYS A 18 6.34 -22.76 -22.55
CA LYS A 18 5.12 -22.01 -22.83
C LYS A 18 5.46 -20.55 -22.56
N ASN A 19 5.59 -19.75 -23.61
CA ASN A 19 5.75 -18.31 -23.45
C ASN A 19 4.43 -17.77 -22.91
N TYR A 20 4.43 -17.29 -21.67
CA TYR A 20 3.29 -16.59 -21.12
C TYR A 20 3.09 -15.29 -21.91
N THR A 21 1.89 -15.04 -22.39
CA THR A 21 1.53 -13.76 -23.02
C THR A 21 0.87 -12.91 -21.96
N HIS A 22 1.39 -11.69 -21.78
CA HIS A 22 0.80 -10.71 -20.88
C HIS A 22 -0.70 -10.53 -21.14
N LYS A 23 -1.45 -10.46 -20.05
CA LYS A 23 -2.88 -10.14 -20.04
C LYS A 23 -3.11 -9.10 -18.96
N ASP A 24 -3.74 -8.00 -19.31
CA ASP A 24 -4.26 -7.04 -18.35
C ASP A 24 -5.49 -7.66 -17.69
N LEU A 25 -5.34 -8.06 -16.42
CA LEU A 25 -6.36 -8.74 -15.63
C LEU A 25 -6.65 -7.99 -14.31
N ILE A 26 -6.39 -6.68 -14.29
CA ILE A 26 -6.52 -5.86 -13.08
C ILE A 26 -7.95 -5.92 -12.54
N GLU A 27 -8.95 -5.79 -13.42
CA GLU A 27 -10.36 -5.82 -13.03
C GLU A 27 -10.76 -7.19 -12.46
N GLU A 28 -10.34 -8.29 -13.10
CA GLU A 28 -10.61 -9.64 -12.61
C GLU A 28 -9.87 -9.94 -11.29
N ASP A 29 -8.63 -9.48 -11.16
CA ASP A 29 -7.84 -9.63 -9.95
C ASP A 29 -8.48 -8.84 -8.78
N VAL A 30 -8.98 -7.62 -9.02
CA VAL A 30 -9.75 -6.86 -8.01
C VAL A 30 -11.04 -7.59 -7.66
N ALA A 31 -11.83 -7.99 -8.66
CA ALA A 31 -13.13 -8.61 -8.44
C ALA A 31 -13.01 -9.90 -7.61
N PHE A 32 -11.96 -10.70 -7.82
CA PHE A 32 -11.70 -11.87 -6.99
C PHE A 32 -11.29 -11.48 -5.58
N LEU A 33 -10.33 -10.55 -5.43
CA LEU A 33 -9.78 -10.20 -4.13
C LEU A 33 -10.84 -9.55 -3.25
N ALA A 34 -11.68 -8.67 -3.81
CA ALA A 34 -12.76 -7.96 -3.12
C ALA A 34 -14.09 -8.74 -3.05
N ASP A 35 -14.12 -10.03 -3.40
CA ASP A 35 -15.36 -10.82 -3.35
C ASP A 35 -15.78 -11.12 -1.89
N ASP A 36 -17.08 -11.00 -1.60
CA ASP A 36 -17.69 -11.35 -0.30
C ASP A 36 -17.30 -12.76 0.20
N ALA A 37 -17.02 -13.70 -0.72
CA ALA A 37 -16.57 -15.05 -0.40
C ALA A 37 -15.25 -15.06 0.39
N LEU A 38 -14.41 -14.03 0.23
CA LEU A 38 -13.17 -13.85 0.97
C LEU A 38 -13.39 -13.13 2.31
N LYS A 39 -14.62 -12.69 2.61
CA LYS A 39 -15.02 -12.13 3.92
C LYS A 39 -14.07 -11.05 4.42
N GLY A 40 -13.62 -10.19 3.52
CA GLY A 40 -12.76 -9.05 3.81
C GLY A 40 -11.31 -9.36 4.18
N ARG A 41 -10.81 -10.57 3.91
CA ARG A 41 -9.37 -10.93 3.96
C ARG A 41 -8.65 -10.55 5.26
N ALA A 42 -9.33 -10.62 6.41
CA ALA A 42 -8.67 -10.38 7.69
C ALA A 42 -7.50 -11.34 7.93
N THR A 43 -6.39 -10.80 8.44
CA THR A 43 -5.15 -11.54 8.67
C THR A 43 -5.40 -12.81 9.49
N GLY A 44 -4.91 -13.95 9.00
CA GLY A 44 -5.06 -15.27 9.61
C GLY A 44 -6.41 -15.97 9.40
N THR A 45 -7.32 -15.38 8.62
CA THR A 45 -8.60 -16.02 8.28
C THR A 45 -8.51 -16.91 7.04
N GLU A 46 -9.51 -17.79 6.85
CA GLU A 46 -9.65 -18.58 5.61
C GLU A 46 -9.78 -17.70 4.35
N GLY A 47 -10.34 -16.49 4.50
CA GLY A 47 -10.46 -15.52 3.42
C GLY A 47 -9.11 -15.00 2.95
N GLU A 48 -8.25 -14.62 3.90
CA GLU A 48 -6.86 -14.24 3.61
C GLU A 48 -6.10 -15.43 2.98
N LEU A 49 -6.20 -16.65 3.53
CA LEU A 49 -5.51 -17.82 2.97
C LEU A 49 -5.97 -18.14 1.53
N THR A 50 -7.26 -17.92 1.24
CA THR A 50 -7.81 -18.07 -0.11
C THR A 50 -7.25 -17.02 -1.06
N ALA A 51 -7.18 -15.76 -0.63
CA ALA A 51 -6.54 -14.68 -1.38
C ALA A 51 -5.04 -14.95 -1.62
N ALA A 52 -4.32 -15.40 -0.59
CA ALA A 52 -2.91 -15.73 -0.69
C ALA A 52 -2.65 -16.83 -1.71
N LYS A 53 -3.49 -17.87 -1.71
CA LYS A 53 -3.42 -18.94 -2.72
C LYS A 53 -3.71 -18.42 -4.12
N TYR A 54 -4.72 -17.56 -4.28
CA TYR A 54 -5.02 -16.95 -5.58
C TYR A 54 -3.81 -16.20 -6.13
N ILE A 55 -3.20 -15.31 -5.35
CA ILE A 55 -2.01 -14.54 -5.77
C ILE A 55 -0.86 -15.48 -6.16
N ALA A 56 -0.61 -16.54 -5.39
CA ALA A 56 0.41 -17.53 -5.70
C ALA A 56 0.11 -18.30 -7.01
N ASP A 57 -1.16 -18.64 -7.26
CA ASP A 57 -1.59 -19.28 -8.51
C ASP A 57 -1.40 -18.33 -9.70
N ARG A 58 -1.68 -17.03 -9.56
CA ARG A 58 -1.40 -16.00 -10.58
C ARG A 58 0.09 -15.91 -10.91
N PHE A 59 0.97 -15.89 -9.91
CA PHE A 59 2.42 -15.94 -10.13
C PHE A 59 2.86 -17.22 -10.84
N LYS A 60 2.30 -18.37 -10.44
CA LYS A 60 2.62 -19.67 -11.04
C LYS A 60 2.19 -19.74 -12.52
N GLU A 61 1.04 -19.18 -12.87
CA GLU A 61 0.56 -19.09 -14.26
C GLU A 61 1.54 -18.31 -15.15
N MET A 62 2.17 -17.27 -14.60
CA MET A 62 3.18 -16.44 -15.26
C MET A 62 4.58 -17.09 -15.30
N GLY A 63 4.77 -18.23 -14.63
CA GLY A 63 6.08 -18.86 -14.48
C GLY A 63 7.05 -18.06 -13.59
N ILE A 64 6.51 -17.27 -12.65
CA ILE A 64 7.28 -16.59 -11.61
C ILE A 64 7.66 -17.63 -10.54
N GLU A 65 8.88 -17.55 -10.03
CA GLU A 65 9.41 -18.53 -9.09
C GLU A 65 9.00 -18.22 -7.66
N PRO A 66 8.73 -19.22 -6.81
CA PRO A 66 8.49 -19.02 -5.40
C PRO A 66 9.75 -18.54 -4.66
N LYS A 67 9.60 -17.56 -3.76
CA LYS A 67 10.69 -17.08 -2.87
C LYS A 67 10.27 -16.90 -1.42
N GLY A 68 9.20 -17.55 -1.00
CA GLY A 68 8.81 -17.66 0.40
C GLY A 68 9.65 -18.70 1.16
N THR A 69 9.42 -18.82 2.47
CA THR A 69 10.06 -19.87 3.28
C THR A 69 9.48 -21.25 3.00
N ASN A 70 8.27 -21.31 2.44
CA ASN A 70 7.64 -22.53 1.94
C ASN A 70 6.89 -22.24 0.62
N GLY A 71 7.53 -22.53 -0.51
CA GLY A 71 6.98 -22.16 -1.83
C GLY A 71 6.82 -20.64 -1.92
N PHE A 72 5.66 -20.17 -2.37
CA PHE A 72 5.38 -18.73 -2.42
C PHE A 72 5.13 -18.11 -1.04
N PHE A 73 4.92 -18.92 0.01
CA PHE A 73 4.41 -18.43 1.28
C PHE A 73 5.53 -18.18 2.28
N GLN A 74 5.47 -17.03 2.96
CA GLN A 74 6.23 -16.76 4.17
C GLN A 74 5.26 -16.51 5.31
N LYS A 75 5.13 -17.50 6.19
CA LYS A 75 4.25 -17.42 7.36
C LYS A 75 4.97 -16.81 8.55
N PHE A 76 4.24 -16.06 9.35
CA PHE A 76 4.68 -15.54 10.63
C PHE A 76 3.53 -15.58 11.64
N THR A 77 3.83 -15.95 12.87
CA THR A 77 2.84 -16.03 13.94
C THR A 77 3.12 -14.95 14.97
N PHE A 78 2.08 -14.27 15.45
CA PHE A 78 2.19 -13.20 16.43
C PHE A 78 1.06 -13.24 17.45
N LEU A 79 1.30 -12.64 18.61
CA LEU A 79 0.26 -12.34 19.59
C LEU A 79 -0.39 -11.00 19.25
N PRO A 80 -1.73 -10.93 19.11
CA PRO A 80 -2.44 -9.66 18.92
C PRO A 80 -2.12 -8.70 20.07
N LYS A 81 -1.90 -7.42 19.75
CA LYS A 81 -1.59 -6.42 20.77
C LYS A 81 -2.78 -6.26 21.72
N THR A 82 -2.55 -6.47 23.01
CA THR A 82 -3.49 -6.07 24.08
C THR A 82 -3.19 -4.66 24.60
N ASP A 83 -2.03 -4.10 24.25
CA ASP A 83 -1.55 -2.76 24.65
C ASP A 83 -1.00 -2.03 23.41
N PRO A 84 -1.55 -0.85 23.04
CA PRO A 84 -1.10 -0.08 21.88
C PRO A 84 0.33 0.48 22.01
N HIS A 85 0.99 0.35 23.17
CA HIS A 85 2.36 0.85 23.42
C HIS A 85 3.43 -0.24 23.45
N LYS A 86 3.06 -1.50 23.26
CA LYS A 86 4.04 -2.59 23.13
C LYS A 86 4.31 -2.93 21.67
N ASP A 87 5.56 -3.33 21.41
CA ASP A 87 5.94 -3.97 20.16
C ASP A 87 5.25 -5.32 20.04
N THR A 88 4.89 -5.71 18.81
CA THR A 88 4.29 -7.01 18.54
C THR A 88 5.30 -8.12 18.80
N GLU A 89 4.90 -9.14 19.57
CA GLU A 89 5.73 -10.32 19.85
C GLU A 89 5.45 -11.40 18.80
N TYR A 90 6.44 -11.67 17.94
CA TYR A 90 6.41 -12.81 17.03
C TYR A 90 6.77 -14.08 17.80
N VAL A 91 5.98 -15.13 17.62
CA VAL A 91 6.14 -16.41 18.32
C VAL A 91 6.33 -17.55 17.33
N THR A 92 7.06 -18.58 17.74
CA THR A 92 7.37 -19.73 16.88
C THR A 92 6.34 -20.87 16.98
N MET A 93 5.47 -20.84 18.00
CA MET A 93 4.47 -21.87 18.26
C MET A 93 3.07 -21.26 18.25
N ASN A 94 2.16 -21.91 17.53
CA ASN A 94 0.75 -21.55 17.55
C ASN A 94 0.15 -21.93 18.91
N SER A 95 -0.63 -21.02 19.48
CA SER A 95 -1.48 -21.24 20.65
C SER A 95 -2.87 -20.66 20.37
N ASP A 96 -3.84 -20.96 21.23
CA ASP A 96 -5.24 -20.51 21.02
C ASP A 96 -5.39 -18.99 20.89
N SER A 97 -4.40 -18.21 21.33
CA SER A 97 -4.41 -16.74 21.29
C SER A 97 -3.56 -16.12 20.17
N THR A 98 -2.94 -16.91 19.29
CA THR A 98 -2.04 -16.39 18.24
C THR A 98 -2.72 -16.29 16.89
N ILE A 99 -2.32 -15.29 16.11
CA ILE A 99 -2.73 -15.13 14.70
C ILE A 99 -1.51 -15.45 13.81
N THR A 100 -1.74 -16.10 12.67
CA THR A 100 -0.70 -16.38 11.68
C THR A 100 -0.99 -15.60 10.40
N GLY A 101 -0.14 -14.63 10.09
CA GLY A 101 -0.15 -13.96 8.78
C GLY A 101 0.65 -14.75 7.74
N THR A 102 0.34 -14.53 6.46
CA THR A 102 0.97 -15.22 5.32
C THR A 102 1.33 -14.25 4.21
N ASN A 103 2.58 -13.79 4.15
CA ASN A 103 3.09 -13.07 2.98
C ASN A 103 3.14 -14.00 1.75
N VAL A 104 2.87 -13.46 0.56
CA VAL A 104 3.03 -14.17 -0.72
C VAL A 104 4.17 -13.51 -1.50
N ILE A 105 5.17 -14.32 -1.89
CA ILE A 105 6.44 -13.84 -2.43
C ILE A 105 6.78 -14.57 -3.74
N GLY A 106 6.71 -13.83 -4.85
CA GLY A 106 7.13 -14.26 -6.18
C GLY A 106 8.46 -13.63 -6.59
N TYR A 107 9.25 -14.32 -7.40
CA TYR A 107 10.58 -13.88 -7.82
C TYR A 107 10.83 -14.12 -9.31
N ILE A 108 11.39 -13.11 -9.96
CA ILE A 108 11.96 -13.20 -11.31
C ILE A 108 13.47 -13.08 -11.16
N ASP A 109 14.17 -14.16 -11.45
CA ASP A 109 15.62 -14.21 -11.55
C ASP A 109 16.04 -13.88 -13.00
N ASN A 110 16.64 -12.70 -13.17
CA ASN A 110 17.22 -12.25 -14.43
C ASN A 110 18.74 -12.43 -14.46
N ASN A 111 19.33 -13.09 -13.45
CA ASN A 111 20.76 -13.17 -13.21
C ASN A 111 21.41 -11.77 -13.13
N ALA A 112 20.70 -10.82 -12.51
CA ALA A 112 21.19 -9.48 -12.23
C ALA A 112 21.81 -9.41 -10.82
N ASP A 113 22.68 -8.42 -10.58
CA ASP A 113 23.31 -8.20 -9.28
C ASP A 113 22.32 -7.64 -8.25
N GLU A 114 21.37 -6.82 -8.70
CA GLU A 114 20.43 -6.09 -7.84
C GLU A 114 18.99 -6.58 -8.02
N THR A 115 18.16 -6.36 -6.99
CA THR A 115 16.75 -6.75 -6.93
C THR A 115 15.87 -5.54 -6.64
N ILE A 116 14.78 -5.37 -7.39
CA ILE A 116 13.72 -4.41 -7.10
C ILE A 116 12.59 -5.13 -6.37
N ILE A 117 12.11 -4.57 -5.26
CA ILE A 117 10.93 -5.07 -4.55
C ILE A 117 9.71 -4.29 -5.01
N ILE A 118 8.64 -4.99 -5.37
CA ILE A 118 7.35 -4.40 -5.75
C ILE A 118 6.28 -5.01 -4.85
N GLY A 119 5.61 -4.19 -4.06
CA GLY A 119 4.73 -4.67 -3.00
C GLY A 119 3.40 -3.93 -2.89
N ALA A 120 2.45 -4.62 -2.26
CA ALA A 120 1.17 -4.10 -1.80
C ALA A 120 0.68 -5.05 -0.69
N HIS A 121 -0.06 -4.58 0.30
CA HIS A 121 -0.75 -5.50 1.21
C HIS A 121 -2.02 -6.04 0.56
N PHE A 122 -2.40 -7.25 0.95
CA PHE A 122 -3.60 -7.90 0.44
C PHE A 122 -4.60 -8.24 1.54
N ASP A 123 -4.22 -8.13 2.83
CA ASP A 123 -5.17 -8.23 3.92
C ASP A 123 -6.05 -6.98 4.01
N HIS A 124 -7.21 -7.12 4.65
CA HIS A 124 -8.09 -6.01 5.01
C HIS A 124 -8.84 -6.31 6.33
N LEU A 125 -9.85 -5.51 6.67
CA LEU A 125 -10.50 -5.52 8.00
C LEU A 125 -11.49 -6.66 8.25
N GLY A 126 -11.72 -7.58 7.31
CA GLY A 126 -12.63 -8.72 7.51
C GLY A 126 -14.08 -8.30 7.70
N LEU A 127 -14.60 -8.50 8.93
CA LEU A 127 -15.94 -8.07 9.34
C LEU A 127 -15.95 -6.71 10.06
N GLY A 128 -14.86 -5.95 9.94
CA GLY A 128 -14.64 -4.69 10.64
C GLY A 128 -13.99 -4.89 12.03
N GLY A 129 -14.34 -4.03 12.98
CA GLY A 129 -13.73 -4.01 14.31
C GLY A 129 -12.75 -2.85 14.49
N ASP A 130 -11.60 -3.11 15.10
CA ASP A 130 -10.54 -2.10 15.24
C ASP A 130 -10.07 -1.66 13.84
N GLY A 131 -10.04 -0.35 13.60
CA GLY A 131 -9.77 0.22 12.28
C GLY A 131 -11.03 0.57 11.47
N SER A 132 -12.16 -0.11 11.69
CA SER A 132 -13.39 0.14 10.94
C SER A 132 -14.00 1.53 11.23
N LEU A 133 -14.39 2.20 10.15
CA LEU A 133 -15.10 3.48 10.17
C LEU A 133 -16.62 3.32 10.03
N HIS A 134 -17.10 2.09 9.91
CA HIS A 134 -18.53 1.76 9.93
C HIS A 134 -19.08 1.76 11.37
N ARG A 135 -20.34 2.15 11.52
CA ARG A 135 -21.02 2.30 12.82
C ARG A 135 -22.37 1.56 12.90
N GLY A 136 -22.76 0.90 11.83
CA GLY A 136 -23.93 0.03 11.79
C GLY A 136 -23.61 -1.38 12.25
N ASP A 137 -24.37 -2.34 11.72
CA ASP A 137 -24.21 -3.76 12.03
C ASP A 137 -22.89 -4.31 11.47
N THR A 138 -22.49 -5.49 11.94
CA THR A 138 -21.30 -6.17 11.43
C THR A 138 -21.50 -6.53 9.96
N GLU A 139 -20.63 -5.99 9.11
CA GLU A 139 -20.66 -6.13 7.65
C GLU A 139 -19.27 -6.45 7.10
N ILE A 140 -19.22 -7.09 5.94
CA ILE A 140 -17.97 -7.45 5.27
C ILE A 140 -17.30 -6.18 4.76
N HIS A 141 -16.01 -6.01 5.04
CA HIS A 141 -15.19 -4.94 4.49
C HIS A 141 -14.41 -5.54 3.32
N ASN A 142 -14.88 -5.34 2.09
CA ASN A 142 -14.27 -5.94 0.92
C ASN A 142 -12.93 -5.31 0.55
N GLY A 143 -12.68 -4.03 0.87
CA GLY A 143 -11.36 -3.44 0.68
C GLY A 143 -10.93 -3.46 -0.78
N ALA A 144 -11.81 -3.01 -1.67
CA ALA A 144 -11.54 -3.01 -3.10
C ALA A 144 -10.45 -1.99 -3.47
N ASP A 145 -10.53 -0.76 -2.94
CA ASP A 145 -9.42 0.17 -3.07
C ASP A 145 -8.32 -0.18 -2.08
N ASP A 146 -8.69 -0.58 -0.86
CA ASP A 146 -7.80 -0.84 0.28
C ASP A 146 -7.75 -2.34 0.66
N ASN A 147 -6.86 -3.16 0.10
CA ASN A 147 -5.89 -2.83 -0.95
C ASN A 147 -5.85 -3.88 -2.06
N ALA A 148 -7.04 -4.35 -2.48
CA ALA A 148 -7.16 -5.17 -3.68
C ALA A 148 -6.65 -4.40 -4.92
N SER A 149 -6.83 -3.08 -4.98
CA SER A 149 -6.34 -2.23 -6.06
C SER A 149 -4.81 -2.30 -6.25
N GLY A 150 -4.03 -2.10 -5.19
CA GLY A 150 -2.58 -2.14 -5.22
C GLY A 150 -2.05 -3.55 -5.47
N THR A 151 -2.69 -4.55 -4.88
CA THR A 151 -2.36 -5.96 -5.12
C THR A 151 -2.57 -6.34 -6.59
N SER A 152 -3.67 -5.92 -7.22
CA SER A 152 -3.93 -6.19 -8.64
C SER A 152 -2.96 -5.47 -9.57
N VAL A 153 -2.59 -4.21 -9.27
CA VAL A 153 -1.54 -3.49 -10.00
C VAL A 153 -0.18 -4.20 -9.85
N MET A 154 0.15 -4.70 -8.66
CA MET A 154 1.37 -5.47 -8.41
C MET A 154 1.43 -6.77 -9.23
N ILE A 155 0.32 -7.52 -9.30
CA ILE A 155 0.19 -8.72 -10.15
C ILE A 155 0.34 -8.36 -11.64
N ASN A 156 -0.27 -7.27 -12.08
CA ASN A 156 -0.14 -6.79 -13.46
C ASN A 156 1.31 -6.43 -13.81
N LEU A 157 2.00 -5.68 -12.95
CA LEU A 157 3.43 -5.37 -13.11
C LEU A 157 4.29 -6.63 -13.16
N ALA A 158 3.99 -7.63 -12.33
CA ALA A 158 4.69 -8.92 -12.36
C ALA A 158 4.59 -9.60 -13.72
N SER A 159 3.40 -9.55 -14.34
CA SER A 159 3.21 -10.05 -15.69
C SER A 159 3.95 -9.24 -16.75
N ARG A 160 4.05 -7.91 -16.60
CA ARG A 160 4.68 -7.01 -17.59
C ARG A 160 6.20 -7.04 -17.56
N LEU A 161 6.77 -7.22 -16.37
CA LEU A 161 8.21 -7.29 -16.14
C LEU A 161 8.80 -8.66 -16.49
N LYS A 162 7.95 -9.67 -16.73
CA LYS A 162 8.41 -10.96 -17.21
C LYS A 162 9.12 -10.80 -18.57
N ASP A 163 10.41 -11.14 -18.58
CA ASP A 163 11.30 -11.04 -19.74
C ASP A 163 11.48 -9.58 -20.27
N LYS A 164 11.23 -8.58 -19.41
CA LYS A 164 11.46 -7.15 -19.65
C LYS A 164 12.29 -6.55 -18.52
N ASN A 165 12.93 -5.42 -18.78
CA ASN A 165 13.73 -4.67 -17.78
C ASN A 165 14.70 -5.58 -17.01
N THR A 166 15.49 -6.36 -17.72
CA THR A 166 16.24 -7.49 -17.14
C THR A 166 17.56 -7.11 -16.48
N ASN A 167 17.83 -5.81 -16.25
CA ASN A 167 19.05 -5.40 -15.53
C ASN A 167 18.89 -5.51 -14.01
N ASN A 168 17.68 -5.85 -13.54
CA ASN A 168 17.37 -6.12 -12.13
C ASN A 168 16.60 -7.45 -12.04
N ASN A 169 16.73 -8.13 -10.91
CA ASN A 169 15.79 -9.15 -10.49
C ASN A 169 14.54 -8.48 -9.89
N TYR A 170 13.43 -9.21 -9.79
CA TYR A 170 12.20 -8.66 -9.21
C TYR A 170 11.66 -9.55 -8.12
N LEU A 171 11.36 -8.97 -6.97
CA LEU A 171 10.66 -9.63 -5.87
C LEU A 171 9.27 -8.99 -5.71
N PHE A 172 8.23 -9.75 -5.99
CA PHE A 172 6.84 -9.33 -5.83
C PHE A 172 6.32 -9.79 -4.49
N MET A 173 5.74 -8.88 -3.71
CA MET A 173 5.33 -9.14 -2.33
C MET A 173 3.89 -8.69 -2.08
N ALA A 174 3.01 -9.66 -1.79
CA ALA A 174 1.72 -9.39 -1.19
C ALA A 174 1.87 -9.51 0.34
N PHE A 175 1.75 -8.40 1.06
CA PHE A 175 1.92 -8.35 2.51
C PHE A 175 0.63 -8.72 3.26
N SER A 176 0.80 -9.44 4.37
CA SER A 176 -0.25 -9.76 5.33
C SER A 176 -0.04 -8.96 6.61
N GLY A 177 -1.10 -8.59 7.31
CA GLY A 177 -1.06 -7.88 8.58
C GLY A 177 -0.62 -6.42 8.49
N GLU A 178 -0.85 -5.75 7.35
CA GLU A 178 -0.60 -4.31 7.22
C GLU A 178 -1.53 -3.52 8.15
N GLU A 179 -2.82 -3.86 8.12
CA GLU A 179 -3.90 -3.24 8.89
C GLU A 179 -3.71 -3.38 10.40
N MET A 180 -2.87 -4.34 10.79
CA MET A 180 -2.50 -4.63 12.17
C MET A 180 -1.18 -3.97 12.59
N GLY A 181 -0.63 -3.10 11.75
CA GLY A 181 0.59 -2.32 11.98
C GLY A 181 1.81 -2.85 11.23
N LEU A 182 1.71 -3.01 9.91
CA LEU A 182 2.81 -3.34 8.99
C LEU A 182 3.52 -4.67 9.33
N LEU A 183 2.80 -5.67 9.85
CA LEU A 183 3.41 -6.87 10.42
C LEU A 183 4.15 -7.70 9.37
N GLY A 184 3.56 -7.90 8.20
CA GLY A 184 4.14 -8.71 7.13
C GLY A 184 5.42 -8.11 6.55
N SER A 185 5.41 -6.82 6.21
CA SER A 185 6.61 -6.13 5.71
C SER A 185 7.70 -6.05 6.77
N ASN A 186 7.33 -5.78 8.03
CA ASN A 186 8.28 -5.75 9.15
C ASN A 186 8.92 -7.12 9.40
N TYR A 187 8.13 -8.19 9.33
CA TYR A 187 8.62 -9.55 9.49
C TYR A 187 9.59 -9.92 8.37
N PHE A 188 9.27 -9.61 7.12
CA PHE A 188 10.13 -9.91 5.98
C PHE A 188 11.49 -9.21 6.10
N VAL A 189 11.51 -7.92 6.42
CA VAL A 189 12.75 -7.16 6.55
C VAL A 189 13.66 -7.74 7.65
N LYS A 190 13.09 -8.27 8.72
CA LYS A 190 13.82 -8.96 9.80
C LYS A 190 14.21 -10.40 9.47
N ASN A 191 13.47 -11.06 8.58
CA ASN A 191 13.65 -12.47 8.20
C ASN A 191 13.60 -12.62 6.66
N PRO A 192 14.52 -11.96 5.93
CA PRO A 192 14.41 -11.88 4.48
C PRO A 192 14.74 -13.23 3.82
N THR A 193 14.10 -13.50 2.69
CA THR A 193 14.38 -14.68 1.86
C THR A 193 15.35 -14.40 0.70
N ILE A 194 15.88 -13.17 0.66
CA ILE A 194 16.92 -12.69 -0.25
C ILE A 194 17.97 -11.90 0.54
N ASP A 195 19.11 -11.60 -0.07
CA ASP A 195 20.06 -10.64 0.51
C ASP A 195 19.51 -9.21 0.36
N THR A 196 19.12 -8.59 1.48
CA THR A 196 18.58 -7.22 1.48
C THR A 196 19.62 -6.18 1.09
N LYS A 197 20.92 -6.50 1.14
CA LYS A 197 21.98 -5.59 0.65
C LYS A 197 21.99 -5.47 -0.87
N ALA A 198 21.46 -6.46 -1.58
CA ALA A 198 21.29 -6.45 -3.04
C ALA A 198 19.93 -5.86 -3.47
N VAL A 199 19.16 -5.28 -2.54
CA VAL A 199 17.93 -4.58 -2.90
C VAL A 199 18.26 -3.17 -3.37
N ASN A 200 17.89 -2.86 -4.61
CA ASN A 200 18.10 -1.58 -5.25
C ASN A 200 17.16 -0.51 -4.66
N TYR A 201 15.86 -0.80 -4.73
CA TYR A 201 14.80 0.03 -4.17
C TYR A 201 13.51 -0.79 -4.04
N MET A 202 12.53 -0.24 -3.31
CA MET A 202 11.21 -0.81 -3.10
C MET A 202 10.13 0.15 -3.63
N ILE A 203 9.16 -0.39 -4.38
CA ILE A 203 7.95 0.32 -4.79
C ILE A 203 6.76 -0.31 -4.06
N ASN A 204 5.96 0.52 -3.39
CA ASN A 204 4.73 0.12 -2.71
C ASN A 204 3.50 0.74 -3.38
N MET A 205 2.43 -0.03 -3.51
CA MET A 205 1.12 0.50 -3.89
C MET A 205 0.12 0.26 -2.77
N ASP A 206 -0.61 1.32 -2.44
CA ASP A 206 -1.71 1.31 -1.49
C ASP A 206 -2.80 2.22 -2.01
N MET A 207 -4.05 1.74 -2.05
CA MET A 207 -5.20 2.51 -2.55
C MET A 207 -4.91 3.27 -3.86
N VAL A 208 -4.74 2.51 -4.95
CA VAL A 208 -4.44 3.04 -6.30
C VAL A 208 -5.62 2.92 -7.27
N GLY A 209 -6.80 2.60 -6.78
CA GLY A 209 -8.04 2.40 -7.51
C GLY A 209 -8.97 3.61 -7.58
N ARG A 210 -8.74 4.67 -6.80
CA ARG A 210 -9.65 5.85 -6.73
C ARG A 210 -9.04 7.13 -7.31
N LEU A 211 -8.24 6.99 -8.37
CA LEU A 211 -7.70 8.13 -9.12
C LEU A 211 -8.81 9.10 -9.55
N LYS A 212 -8.72 10.34 -9.05
CA LYS A 212 -9.70 11.41 -9.30
C LYS A 212 -9.54 12.01 -10.72
N GLU A 213 -10.54 12.75 -11.18
CA GLU A 213 -10.54 13.38 -12.52
C GLU A 213 -9.35 14.35 -12.73
N ASP A 214 -8.87 14.97 -11.66
CA ASP A 214 -7.71 15.85 -11.68
C ASP A 214 -6.38 15.07 -11.79
N LYS A 215 -6.43 13.73 -11.88
CA LYS A 215 -5.27 12.83 -12.03
C LYS A 215 -4.21 13.05 -10.95
N THR A 216 -4.61 13.42 -9.74
CA THR A 216 -3.69 13.62 -8.63
C THR A 216 -3.24 12.28 -8.03
N ILE A 217 -1.93 12.11 -7.84
CA ILE A 217 -1.32 10.94 -7.18
C ILE A 217 -0.31 11.43 -6.16
N ALA A 218 -0.37 10.92 -4.92
CA ALA A 218 0.71 11.12 -3.96
C ALA A 218 1.81 10.07 -4.16
N VAL A 219 3.06 10.53 -4.08
CA VAL A 219 4.22 9.66 -4.09
C VAL A 219 5.08 9.96 -2.86
N TYR A 220 5.14 9.01 -1.93
CA TYR A 220 5.98 9.08 -0.74
C TYR A 220 7.38 8.51 -1.00
N GLY A 221 8.33 8.87 -0.16
CA GLY A 221 9.71 8.37 -0.23
C GLY A 221 10.56 8.97 -1.35
N VAL A 222 10.07 9.99 -2.07
CA VAL A 222 10.79 10.60 -3.20
C VAL A 222 12.17 11.13 -2.77
N GLY A 223 12.29 11.56 -1.52
CA GLY A 223 13.53 12.05 -0.95
C GLY A 223 14.53 10.96 -0.55
N THR A 224 14.21 9.68 -0.70
CA THR A 224 15.07 8.56 -0.29
C THR A 224 16.12 8.18 -1.31
N SER A 225 16.06 8.74 -2.52
CA SER A 225 17.12 8.67 -3.53
C SER A 225 17.21 9.98 -4.32
N PRO A 226 18.41 10.47 -4.68
CA PRO A 226 18.56 11.67 -5.50
C PRO A 226 17.96 11.54 -6.91
N ARG A 227 17.70 10.32 -7.40
CA ARG A 227 17.17 10.10 -8.76
C ARG A 227 15.65 10.17 -8.86
N PHE A 228 14.92 9.92 -7.77
CA PHE A 228 13.48 9.70 -7.84
C PHE A 228 12.70 10.92 -8.32
N SER A 229 12.91 12.10 -7.74
CA SER A 229 12.13 13.29 -8.14
C SER A 229 12.31 13.61 -9.64
N GLN A 230 13.55 13.51 -10.16
CA GLN A 230 13.80 13.74 -11.58
C GLN A 230 13.09 12.70 -12.46
N THR A 231 13.21 11.41 -12.13
CA THR A 231 12.58 10.31 -12.86
C THR A 231 11.05 10.40 -12.84
N LEU A 232 10.46 10.69 -11.69
CA LEU A 232 9.01 10.80 -11.56
C LEU A 232 8.48 11.96 -12.40
N ASN A 233 9.10 13.13 -12.31
CA ASN A 233 8.67 14.32 -13.05
C ASN A 233 8.88 14.22 -14.56
N SER A 234 9.93 13.53 -15.04
CA SER A 234 10.14 13.35 -16.47
C SER A 234 9.09 12.44 -17.12
N LEU A 235 8.51 11.52 -16.34
CA LEU A 235 7.55 10.52 -16.81
C LEU A 235 6.10 10.82 -16.44
N LYS A 236 5.83 11.88 -15.66
CA LYS A 236 4.52 12.13 -15.04
C LYS A 236 3.37 12.28 -16.03
N GLY A 237 3.65 12.65 -17.28
CA GLY A 237 2.62 12.94 -18.28
C GLY A 237 1.57 13.93 -17.74
N ASP A 238 0.31 13.51 -17.78
CA ASP A 238 -0.85 14.27 -17.29
C ASP A 238 -1.07 14.16 -15.77
N PHE A 239 -0.31 13.33 -15.05
CA PHE A 239 -0.48 13.21 -13.61
C PHE A 239 -0.06 14.49 -12.89
N ASN A 240 -0.82 14.80 -11.84
CA ASN A 240 -0.51 15.82 -10.85
C ASN A 240 0.14 15.15 -9.64
N LEU A 241 1.47 15.14 -9.60
CA LEU A 241 2.21 14.47 -8.53
C LEU A 241 2.28 15.33 -7.27
N VAL A 242 1.90 14.74 -6.15
CA VAL A 242 2.12 15.30 -4.81
C VAL A 242 3.25 14.51 -4.16
N GLU A 243 4.48 15.03 -4.31
CA GLU A 243 5.69 14.38 -3.79
C GLU A 243 5.84 14.62 -2.28
N LYS A 244 6.10 13.55 -1.53
CA LYS A 244 6.49 13.60 -0.12
C LYS A 244 7.91 13.06 0.01
N GLU A 245 8.78 13.89 0.58
CA GLU A 245 10.20 13.55 0.70
C GLU A 245 10.45 12.38 1.66
N SER A 246 9.67 12.27 2.75
CA SER A 246 9.93 11.29 3.79
C SER A 246 9.73 9.86 3.31
N GLY A 247 10.66 8.97 3.67
CA GLY A 247 10.50 7.52 3.50
C GLY A 247 9.66 6.86 4.59
N VAL A 248 9.21 7.61 5.60
CA VAL A 248 8.19 7.15 6.56
C VAL A 248 6.83 7.62 6.06
N GLY A 249 5.90 6.68 5.95
CA GLY A 249 4.54 6.94 5.53
C GLY A 249 3.56 5.90 6.08
N PRO A 250 2.31 5.95 5.63
CA PRO A 250 1.21 5.20 6.25
C PRO A 250 1.12 3.74 5.82
N SER A 251 2.14 3.16 5.17
CA SER A 251 2.05 1.83 4.54
C SER A 251 3.40 1.08 4.54
N ASP A 252 3.45 -0.13 3.98
CA ASP A 252 4.53 -1.12 4.10
C ASP A 252 5.94 -0.65 3.69
N HIS A 253 6.04 0.33 2.78
CA HIS A 253 7.32 0.93 2.39
C HIS A 253 8.15 1.42 3.59
N THR A 254 7.49 1.83 4.67
CA THR A 254 8.15 2.28 5.91
C THR A 254 9.09 1.21 6.47
N SER A 255 8.70 -0.07 6.42
CA SER A 255 9.54 -1.19 6.91
C SER A 255 10.87 -1.28 6.16
N PHE A 256 10.86 -1.02 4.86
CA PHE A 256 12.04 -1.07 4.00
C PHE A 256 12.91 0.19 4.15
N TYR A 257 12.29 1.38 4.23
CA TYR A 257 13.01 2.62 4.50
C TYR A 257 13.80 2.57 5.82
N LEU A 258 13.20 1.99 6.86
CA LEU A 258 13.86 1.81 8.16
C LEU A 258 15.06 0.84 8.11
N SER A 259 15.25 0.13 7.01
CA SER A 259 16.41 -0.72 6.72
C SER A 259 17.32 -0.16 5.64
N ASP A 260 17.32 1.17 5.48
CA ASP A 260 18.18 1.93 4.56
C ASP A 260 18.01 1.54 3.08
N ILE A 261 16.80 1.13 2.69
CA ILE A 261 16.42 0.87 1.29
C ILE A 261 15.68 2.11 0.74
N PRO A 262 16.02 2.60 -0.46
CA PRO A 262 15.23 3.64 -1.13
C PRO A 262 13.81 3.15 -1.42
N VAL A 263 12.81 3.97 -1.14
CA VAL A 263 11.40 3.59 -1.31
C VAL A 263 10.61 4.61 -2.09
N LEU A 264 9.65 4.13 -2.87
CA LEU A 264 8.56 4.91 -3.42
C LEU A 264 7.25 4.27 -3.01
N HIS A 265 6.27 5.10 -2.63
CA HIS A 265 4.93 4.61 -2.34
C HIS A 265 3.88 5.44 -3.05
N PHE A 266 3.08 4.79 -3.90
CA PHE A 266 2.03 5.39 -4.71
C PHE A 266 0.68 5.26 -4.01
N PHE A 267 -0.06 6.37 -3.94
CA PHE A 267 -1.33 6.48 -3.22
C PHE A 267 -2.28 7.46 -3.93
N THR A 268 -3.56 7.08 -4.12
CA THR A 268 -4.57 7.95 -4.75
C THR A 268 -5.45 8.72 -3.75
N GLY A 269 -5.08 8.70 -2.47
CA GLY A 269 -5.78 9.43 -1.42
C GLY A 269 -6.85 8.60 -0.74
N GLN A 270 -7.27 9.05 0.45
CA GLN A 270 -8.47 8.49 1.08
C GLN A 270 -9.74 8.97 0.36
N HIS A 271 -10.83 8.26 0.60
CA HIS A 271 -12.16 8.59 0.09
C HIS A 271 -13.22 8.24 1.14
N GLU A 272 -14.48 8.56 0.84
CA GLU A 272 -15.59 8.39 1.81
C GLU A 272 -15.90 6.94 2.19
N ASP A 273 -15.46 5.98 1.38
CA ASP A 273 -15.64 4.54 1.62
C ASP A 273 -14.47 3.89 2.38
N TYR A 274 -13.37 4.62 2.60
CA TYR A 274 -12.18 4.11 3.29
C TYR A 274 -12.54 3.43 4.62
N HIS A 275 -12.02 2.21 4.85
CA HIS A 275 -12.29 1.38 6.04
C HIS A 275 -13.79 1.16 6.32
N LYS A 276 -14.62 1.03 5.28
CA LYS A 276 -16.05 0.72 5.40
C LYS A 276 -16.43 -0.44 4.49
N PRO A 277 -17.57 -1.12 4.75
CA PRO A 277 -18.15 -2.13 3.87
C PRO A 277 -18.37 -1.64 2.44
N SER A 278 -18.53 -0.33 2.27
CA SER A 278 -18.81 0.28 0.99
C SER A 278 -17.56 0.47 0.10
N ASP A 279 -16.36 0.10 0.54
CA ASP A 279 -15.17 0.07 -0.32
C ASP A 279 -15.20 -1.19 -1.20
N ASP A 280 -15.84 -1.06 -2.37
CA ASP A 280 -16.20 -2.18 -3.23
C ASP A 280 -15.82 -1.93 -4.71
N PHE A 281 -15.70 -3.02 -5.48
CA PHE A 281 -15.05 -3.07 -6.79
C PHE A 281 -15.75 -2.22 -7.85
N ASP A 282 -17.06 -1.97 -7.71
CA ASP A 282 -17.84 -1.16 -8.65
C ASP A 282 -17.52 0.34 -8.58
N LYS A 283 -16.80 0.77 -7.53
CA LYS A 283 -16.41 2.17 -7.32
C LYS A 283 -15.02 2.53 -7.83
N LEU A 284 -14.25 1.54 -8.28
CA LEU A 284 -12.89 1.78 -8.74
C LEU A 284 -12.86 2.42 -10.14
N ASN A 285 -11.83 3.24 -10.35
CA ASN A 285 -11.46 3.79 -11.64
C ASN A 285 -10.40 2.90 -12.31
N TYR A 286 -10.84 1.86 -13.01
CA TYR A 286 -9.93 0.90 -13.67
C TYR A 286 -9.03 1.54 -14.72
N GLU A 287 -9.52 2.50 -15.51
CA GLU A 287 -8.69 3.27 -16.46
C GLU A 287 -7.54 4.01 -15.72
N GLY A 288 -7.84 4.55 -14.54
CA GLY A 288 -6.84 5.14 -13.65
C GLY A 288 -5.81 4.12 -13.18
N MET A 289 -6.24 2.92 -12.79
CA MET A 289 -5.35 1.84 -12.37
C MET A 289 -4.42 1.37 -13.51
N TYR A 290 -4.93 1.23 -14.73
CA TYR A 290 -4.11 0.91 -15.90
C TYR A 290 -3.06 2.00 -16.16
N ALA A 291 -3.47 3.27 -16.09
CA ALA A 291 -2.55 4.40 -16.27
C ALA A 291 -1.48 4.46 -15.17
N ILE A 292 -1.83 4.13 -13.92
CA ILE A 292 -0.87 4.04 -12.80
C ILE A 292 0.10 2.88 -13.01
N SER A 293 -0.39 1.71 -13.42
CA SER A 293 0.47 0.56 -13.78
C SER A 293 1.47 0.94 -14.88
N ASP A 294 1.02 1.62 -15.93
CA ASP A 294 1.88 2.12 -17.01
C ASP A 294 2.94 3.09 -16.50
N TYR A 295 2.54 4.03 -15.65
CA TYR A 295 3.46 4.99 -15.07
C TYR A 295 4.54 4.30 -14.23
N ILE A 296 4.16 3.39 -13.34
CA ILE A 296 5.11 2.63 -12.50
C ILE A 296 6.03 1.76 -13.37
N PHE A 297 5.50 1.09 -14.40
CA PHE A 297 6.31 0.32 -15.35
C PHE A 297 7.34 1.20 -16.06
N ASN A 298 6.96 2.41 -16.48
CA ASN A 298 7.88 3.36 -17.12
C ASN A 298 8.94 3.88 -16.13
N VAL A 299 8.57 4.15 -14.87
CA VAL A 299 9.52 4.51 -13.81
C VAL A 299 10.54 3.39 -13.60
N ILE A 300 10.09 2.13 -13.50
CA ILE A 300 10.99 0.98 -13.40
C ILE A 300 11.89 0.87 -14.64
N SER A 301 11.34 1.12 -15.83
CA SER A 301 12.10 1.06 -17.09
C SER A 301 13.19 2.13 -17.17
N GLU A 302 12.90 3.36 -16.72
CA GLU A 302 13.87 4.46 -16.66
C GLU A 302 14.95 4.21 -15.59
N LEU A 303 14.60 3.54 -14.50
CA LEU A 303 15.54 3.15 -13.44
C LEU A 303 16.21 1.80 -13.68
N ASN A 304 15.96 1.14 -14.82
CA ASN A 304 16.55 -0.15 -15.16
C ASN A 304 18.02 -0.02 -15.63
N GLU A 305 18.82 0.75 -14.89
CA GLU A 305 20.26 0.84 -15.02
C GLU A 305 20.93 -0.30 -14.22
N SER A 306 22.17 -0.65 -14.54
CA SER A 306 22.91 -1.71 -13.81
C SER A 306 23.49 -1.26 -12.46
N GLU A 307 23.44 0.04 -12.16
CA GLU A 307 23.98 0.59 -10.92
C GLU A 307 22.89 0.71 -9.85
N LYS A 308 23.25 0.33 -8.63
CA LYS A 308 22.39 0.48 -7.46
C LYS A 308 22.14 1.96 -7.14
N LEU A 309 20.89 2.32 -6.86
CA LEU A 309 20.51 3.66 -6.43
C LEU A 309 21.11 4.00 -5.06
N ALA A 310 21.60 5.23 -4.95
CA ALA A 310 22.05 5.76 -3.68
C ALA A 310 20.86 5.96 -2.73
N PHE A 311 21.00 5.46 -1.50
CA PHE A 311 20.08 5.75 -0.40
C PHE A 311 20.41 7.09 0.27
N ARG A 312 19.37 7.87 0.54
CA ARG A 312 19.43 9.11 1.32
C ARG A 312 18.45 9.01 2.47
N LYS A 313 18.97 9.02 3.71
CA LYS A 313 18.11 9.16 4.88
C LYS A 313 17.41 10.51 4.84
N THR A 314 16.08 10.50 4.93
CA THR A 314 15.26 11.71 4.90
C THR A 314 15.19 12.29 6.30
N LYS A 315 15.03 13.62 6.41
CA LYS A 315 14.53 14.17 7.67
C LYS A 315 13.12 13.62 7.80
N ASN A 316 12.91 12.74 8.76
CA ASN A 316 11.57 12.31 9.08
C ASN A 316 10.78 13.58 9.39
N GLU A 317 9.56 13.70 8.87
CA GLU A 317 8.55 14.62 9.41
C GLU A 317 8.10 14.11 10.80
N SER A 318 9.05 13.65 11.62
CA SER A 318 8.86 13.24 13.00
C SER A 318 8.79 14.50 13.83
N GLU A 319 7.72 15.27 13.64
CA GLU A 319 7.09 15.82 14.81
C GLU A 319 6.23 14.69 15.35
N GLU A 320 6.52 14.22 16.58
CA GLU A 320 5.75 13.19 17.26
C GLU A 320 4.27 13.37 16.96
N VAL A 321 3.67 12.39 16.28
CA VAL A 321 2.25 12.45 15.94
C VAL A 321 1.48 12.64 17.25
N PRO A 322 0.88 13.81 17.48
CA PRO A 322 0.33 14.13 18.78
C PRO A 322 -0.82 13.18 19.09
N ARG A 323 -0.84 12.57 20.28
CA ARG A 323 -2.02 11.80 20.70
C ARG A 323 -3.19 12.75 20.89
N PHE A 324 -4.29 12.53 20.18
CA PHE A 324 -5.53 13.28 20.35
C PHE A 324 -6.60 12.40 21.00
N LYS A 325 -7.40 13.01 21.89
CA LYS A 325 -8.48 12.34 22.62
C LYS A 325 -9.85 12.50 21.94
N VAL A 326 -9.91 13.37 20.93
CA VAL A 326 -11.13 13.75 20.22
C VAL A 326 -10.88 13.77 18.72
N GLY A 327 -11.92 13.53 17.94
CA GLY A 327 -11.88 13.61 16.49
C GLY A 327 -12.87 14.66 16.00
N LEU A 328 -12.51 15.39 14.95
CA LEU A 328 -13.45 16.29 14.28
C LEU A 328 -14.55 15.50 13.53
N GLY A 329 -14.23 14.27 13.08
CA GLY A 329 -15.14 13.44 12.29
C GLY A 329 -15.11 13.74 10.79
N VAL A 330 -14.01 14.31 10.31
CA VAL A 330 -13.73 14.53 8.89
C VAL A 330 -12.82 13.43 8.35
N VAL A 331 -12.85 13.24 7.04
CA VAL A 331 -11.83 12.53 6.28
C VAL A 331 -10.90 13.60 5.69
N PRO A 332 -9.63 13.69 6.14
CA PRO A 332 -8.67 14.63 5.57
C PRO A 332 -8.35 14.28 4.12
N ASP A 333 -8.17 15.30 3.29
CA ASP A 333 -7.62 15.15 1.95
C ASP A 333 -6.09 15.18 2.01
N TYR A 334 -5.48 14.00 2.06
CA TYR A 334 -4.01 13.86 2.10
C TYR A 334 -3.31 14.29 0.81
N LEU A 335 -4.06 14.44 -0.29
CA LEU A 335 -3.55 14.90 -1.59
C LEU A 335 -3.60 16.43 -1.73
N TYR A 336 -4.19 17.14 -0.77
CA TYR A 336 -4.21 18.59 -0.79
C TYR A 336 -2.80 19.16 -0.49
N SER A 337 -2.29 19.98 -1.40
CA SER A 337 -0.97 20.62 -1.30
C SER A 337 -1.02 22.11 -0.94
N GLY A 338 -2.22 22.68 -0.77
CA GLY A 338 -2.39 24.07 -0.35
C GLY A 338 -2.25 24.28 1.16
N LYS A 339 -2.30 25.54 1.61
CA LYS A 339 -2.22 25.88 3.05
C LYS A 339 -3.52 25.45 3.76
N GLY A 340 -3.40 24.63 4.79
CA GLY A 340 -4.50 24.16 5.63
C GLY A 340 -4.74 22.66 5.52
N MET A 341 -5.91 22.21 6.01
CA MET A 341 -6.35 20.82 5.88
C MET A 341 -7.68 20.79 5.14
N ARG A 342 -7.67 20.30 3.88
CA ARG A 342 -8.89 20.18 3.08
C ARG A 342 -9.68 18.94 3.52
N ILE A 343 -10.99 19.09 3.60
CA ILE A 343 -11.91 18.02 3.99
C ILE A 343 -12.36 17.29 2.73
N ASP A 344 -12.07 15.99 2.61
CA ASP A 344 -12.56 15.16 1.50
C ASP A 344 -13.91 14.49 1.80
N GLY A 345 -14.30 14.45 3.09
CA GLY A 345 -15.59 13.94 3.52
C GLY A 345 -15.88 14.22 4.99
N THR A 346 -17.14 14.08 5.39
CA THR A 346 -17.57 14.16 6.79
C THR A 346 -18.30 12.88 7.18
N ARG A 347 -18.24 12.51 8.45
CA ARG A 347 -18.96 11.36 9.01
C ARG A 347 -20.23 11.85 9.72
N GLU A 348 -21.32 11.11 9.57
CA GLU A 348 -22.59 11.44 10.23
C GLU A 348 -22.45 11.50 11.77
N ASP A 349 -23.29 12.31 12.42
CA ASP A 349 -23.32 12.52 13.87
C ASP A 349 -22.03 13.02 14.55
N THR A 350 -21.09 13.55 13.76
CA THR A 350 -19.81 14.06 14.27
C THR A 350 -19.79 15.57 14.56
N PRO A 351 -18.79 16.06 15.33
CA PRO A 351 -18.57 17.50 15.51
C PRO A 351 -18.51 18.29 14.21
N ALA A 352 -17.90 17.74 13.15
CA ALA A 352 -17.83 18.36 11.83
C ALA A 352 -19.20 18.66 11.23
N VAL A 353 -20.10 17.67 11.24
CA VAL A 353 -21.46 17.82 10.68
C VAL A 353 -22.26 18.82 11.51
N LYS A 354 -22.15 18.76 12.86
CA LYS A 354 -22.81 19.71 13.77
C LYS A 354 -22.33 21.14 13.58
N ALA A 355 -21.04 21.32 13.26
CA ALA A 355 -20.44 22.62 12.92
C ALA A 355 -20.69 23.06 11.47
N GLY A 356 -21.42 22.26 10.67
CA GLY A 356 -21.76 22.60 9.28
C GLY A 356 -20.59 22.51 8.29
N LEU A 357 -19.55 21.75 8.62
CA LEU A 357 -18.41 21.49 7.73
C LEU A 357 -18.83 20.56 6.59
N LYS A 358 -18.25 20.77 5.41
CA LYS A 358 -18.57 20.09 4.17
C LYS A 358 -17.31 19.64 3.43
N LYS A 359 -17.47 18.66 2.54
CA LYS A 359 -16.46 18.31 1.55
C LYS A 359 -16.04 19.56 0.76
N GLY A 360 -14.73 19.72 0.58
CA GLY A 360 -14.11 20.86 -0.12
C GLY A 360 -13.73 22.02 0.79
N ASP A 361 -14.21 22.08 2.04
CA ASP A 361 -13.78 23.09 3.00
C ASP A 361 -12.30 22.89 3.37
N VAL A 362 -11.57 24.00 3.52
CA VAL A 362 -10.18 23.97 3.99
C VAL A 362 -10.10 24.54 5.39
N VAL A 363 -9.74 23.72 6.39
CA VAL A 363 -9.54 24.18 7.77
C VAL A 363 -8.26 25.01 7.85
N LEU A 364 -8.40 26.27 8.28
CA LEU A 364 -7.31 27.23 8.41
C LEU A 364 -6.95 27.53 9.88
N LYS A 365 -7.90 27.39 10.80
CA LYS A 365 -7.68 27.61 12.24
C LYS A 365 -8.60 26.72 13.07
N LEU A 366 -8.08 26.20 14.18
CA LEU A 366 -8.85 25.44 15.17
C LEU A 366 -8.53 26.00 16.58
N GLY A 367 -9.49 26.73 17.15
CA GLY A 367 -9.27 27.55 18.35
C GLY A 367 -8.21 28.62 18.12
N GLU A 368 -7.15 28.59 18.94
CA GLU A 368 -6.01 29.50 18.79
C GLU A 368 -4.91 28.97 17.85
N HIS A 369 -5.04 27.74 17.36
CA HIS A 369 -4.02 27.10 16.55
C HIS A 369 -4.26 27.35 15.05
N GLU A 370 -3.25 27.91 14.35
CA GLU A 370 -3.26 27.93 12.89
C GLU A 370 -3.09 26.51 12.35
N VAL A 371 -3.86 26.20 11.31
CA VAL A 371 -3.73 24.96 10.55
C VAL A 371 -3.10 25.30 9.22
N THR A 372 -1.85 24.88 9.04
CA THR A 372 -1.06 25.10 7.82
C THR A 372 -0.96 23.86 6.95
N ASP A 373 -1.15 22.69 7.56
CA ASP A 373 -0.98 21.36 6.99
C ASP A 373 -1.66 20.32 7.91
N MET A 374 -1.54 19.04 7.55
CA MET A 374 -2.15 17.93 8.31
C MET A 374 -1.53 17.77 9.70
N MET A 375 -0.23 18.03 9.87
CA MET A 375 0.45 17.87 11.16
C MET A 375 0.03 18.95 12.16
N SER A 376 -0.03 20.21 11.72
CA SER A 376 -0.51 21.33 12.52
C SER A 376 -1.99 21.15 12.90
N TYR A 377 -2.79 20.55 12.01
CA TYR A 377 -4.15 20.10 12.34
C TYR A 377 -4.16 19.06 13.47
N MET A 378 -3.33 18.01 13.39
CA MET A 378 -3.25 16.99 14.45
C MET A 378 -2.76 17.55 15.78
N LYS A 379 -1.78 18.47 15.75
CA LYS A 379 -1.31 19.22 16.94
C LYS A 379 -2.39 20.11 17.53
N ALA A 380 -3.19 20.76 16.70
CA ALA A 380 -4.31 21.53 17.20
C ALA A 380 -5.35 20.60 17.84
N LEU A 381 -5.65 19.46 17.21
CA LEU A 381 -6.64 18.51 17.73
C LEU A 381 -6.23 17.88 19.06
N SER A 382 -4.93 17.67 19.30
CA SER A 382 -4.43 17.07 20.55
C SER A 382 -4.56 17.95 21.78
N THR A 383 -4.84 19.26 21.62
CA THR A 383 -5.07 20.17 22.74
C THR A 383 -6.50 20.13 23.28
N PHE A 384 -7.41 19.43 22.61
CA PHE A 384 -8.83 19.37 22.98
C PHE A 384 -9.23 18.04 23.64
N GLU A 385 -10.23 18.14 24.51
CA GLU A 385 -10.89 17.02 25.18
C GLU A 385 -12.39 16.98 24.89
N LYS A 386 -13.03 15.83 25.12
CA LYS A 386 -14.46 15.65 24.88
C LYS A 386 -15.28 16.66 25.69
N GLY A 387 -16.21 17.35 25.04
CA GLY A 387 -17.01 18.43 25.61
C GLY A 387 -16.36 19.81 25.55
N ASN A 388 -15.13 19.95 25.03
CA ASN A 388 -14.55 21.26 24.75
C ASN A 388 -15.29 21.92 23.58
N THR A 389 -15.59 23.22 23.73
CA THR A 389 -16.13 24.06 22.67
C THR A 389 -15.07 25.07 22.23
N THR A 390 -14.95 25.27 20.93
CA THR A 390 -13.99 26.18 20.31
C THR A 390 -14.55 26.76 19.02
N LYS A 391 -13.81 27.67 18.39
CA LYS A 391 -14.12 28.20 17.05
C LYS A 391 -13.25 27.50 16.01
N ILE A 392 -13.84 27.18 14.87
CA ILE A 392 -13.12 26.70 13.70
C ILE A 392 -13.24 27.72 12.58
N VAL A 393 -12.12 28.03 11.91
CA VAL A 393 -12.11 28.89 10.72
C VAL A 393 -11.80 28.01 9.53
N ILE A 394 -12.69 28.03 8.55
CA ILE A 394 -12.54 27.34 7.28
C ILE A 394 -12.51 28.32 6.12
N GLU A 395 -11.96 27.90 4.99
CA GLU A 395 -12.17 28.53 3.70
C GLU A 395 -13.12 27.68 2.87
N ARG A 396 -14.17 28.30 2.32
CA ARG A 396 -15.13 27.69 1.42
C ARG A 396 -15.33 28.63 0.23
N ASN A 397 -15.04 28.15 -0.98
CA ASN A 397 -15.13 28.94 -2.21
C ASN A 397 -14.35 30.28 -2.15
N GLY A 398 -13.21 30.30 -1.46
CA GLY A 398 -12.36 31.50 -1.29
C GLY A 398 -12.82 32.48 -0.20
N GLU A 399 -13.92 32.19 0.49
CA GLU A 399 -14.38 32.98 1.64
C GLU A 399 -14.07 32.30 2.97
N LYS A 400 -13.63 33.09 3.96
CA LYS A 400 -13.41 32.59 5.32
C LYS A 400 -14.72 32.54 6.09
N ILE A 401 -15.04 31.37 6.63
CA ILE A 401 -16.22 31.12 7.44
C ILE A 401 -15.75 30.68 8.83
N GLU A 402 -16.38 31.24 9.86
CA GLU A 402 -16.14 30.86 11.25
C GLU A 402 -17.37 30.13 11.79
N ALA A 403 -17.15 29.00 12.48
CA ALA A 403 -18.21 28.20 13.07
C ALA A 403 -17.85 27.79 14.51
N ASP A 404 -18.87 27.60 15.33
CA ASP A 404 -18.71 27.02 16.66
C ASP A 404 -18.62 25.49 16.55
N LEU A 405 -17.65 24.93 17.26
CA LEU A 405 -17.33 23.51 17.24
C LEU A 405 -17.32 22.96 18.66
N THR A 406 -17.97 21.83 18.89
CA THR A 406 -17.91 21.12 20.18
C THR A 406 -17.52 19.66 19.95
N PHE A 407 -16.48 19.20 20.65
CA PHE A 407 -15.89 17.86 20.51
C PHE A 407 -16.62 16.75 21.29
#